data_AF-O22077-F1
#
_entry.id   AF-O22077-F1
#
_cell.length_a   1.000
_cell.length_b   1.000
_cell.length_c   1.000
_cell.angle_alpha   90.00
_cell.angle_beta   90.00
_cell.angle_gamma   90.00
#
_symmetry.space_group_name_H-M   'P 1'
#
loop_
_entity.id
_entity.type
_entity.pdbx_description
1 polymer ?
#
loop_
_entity_poly.entity_id
_entity_poly.type
_entity_poly.pdbx_seq_one_letter_code
_entity_poly.pdbx_strand_id
1 'polypeptide(L)'
;MASSMISSATVATVSRATPAQATMVAPFTGLKSTAAFPATRKSNNDITSLASNGGRVQCMKVWPPLGLQKFETLSYLPPLSIESLAKQIEYLILKGWIPCLEFELEHPFVYRENNRSPGYYDGRYWVMWKLPMFGCTDATQVLAELQEASKTYPTSHIRIIGFDNKRQVQCISFIAYKPPAK
;
A
#
# COMPACT_ATOMS: atom_id res chain seq x y z
N MET A 1 26.99 7.50 51.19
CA MET A 1 26.18 7.16 52.38
C MET A 1 24.91 6.47 51.89
N ALA A 2 24.80 5.19 52.26
CA ALA A 2 23.64 4.28 52.25
C ALA A 2 22.87 4.01 50.94
N SER A 3 23.22 2.86 50.32
CA SER A 3 22.40 2.03 49.43
C SER A 3 21.63 0.96 50.22
N SER A 4 20.46 0.52 49.73
CA SER A 4 19.90 -0.85 49.84
C SER A 4 18.67 -0.93 48.91
N MET A 5 18.69 -1.61 47.76
CA MET A 5 18.60 -3.06 47.49
C MET A 5 17.48 -3.79 48.25
N ILE A 6 16.58 -4.45 47.52
CA ILE A 6 16.25 -5.89 47.62
C ILE A 6 15.40 -6.31 46.39
N SER A 7 15.92 -7.31 45.67
CA SER A 7 15.28 -8.09 44.61
C SER A 7 14.19 -9.03 45.16
N SER A 8 13.28 -9.48 44.29
CA SER A 8 12.94 -10.92 44.27
C SER A 8 12.33 -11.33 42.93
N ALA A 9 12.88 -12.39 42.35
CA ALA A 9 12.44 -13.02 41.12
C ALA A 9 11.42 -14.12 41.43
N THR A 10 10.33 -14.17 40.67
CA THR A 10 9.40 -15.31 40.63
C THR A 10 9.46 -15.95 39.26
N VAL A 11 10.09 -17.12 39.20
CA VAL A 11 10.05 -18.03 38.05
C VAL A 11 8.78 -18.86 38.16
N ALA A 12 7.82 -18.64 37.26
CA ALA A 12 6.65 -19.49 37.10
C ALA A 12 6.88 -20.46 35.95
N THR A 13 6.96 -21.74 36.28
CA THR A 13 6.94 -22.87 35.35
C THR A 13 5.52 -23.06 34.81
N VAL A 14 5.34 -22.96 33.49
CA VAL A 14 4.09 -23.39 32.83
C VAL A 14 4.39 -24.64 32.03
N SER A 15 3.87 -25.75 32.54
CA SER A 15 3.72 -27.01 31.85
C SER A 15 2.46 -26.98 30.97
N ARG A 16 2.49 -27.82 29.92
CA ARG A 16 1.34 -28.40 29.20
C ARG A 16 0.95 -27.79 27.84
N ALA A 17 1.63 -28.32 26.83
CA ALA A 17 1.09 -28.98 25.64
C ALA A 17 -0.15 -28.38 24.96
N THR A 18 0.07 -27.77 23.80
CA THR A 18 -0.77 -27.91 22.60
C THR A 18 0.12 -27.64 21.38
N PRO A 19 0.28 -28.56 20.42
CA PRO A 19 0.78 -28.19 19.11
C PRO A 19 -0.34 -27.41 18.43
N ALA A 20 -0.09 -26.14 18.13
CA ALA A 20 -0.96 -25.37 17.26
C ALA A 20 -1.08 -26.14 15.93
N GLN A 21 -2.31 -26.58 15.62
CA GLN A 21 -2.66 -27.08 14.30
C GLN A 21 -2.31 -25.99 13.30
N ALA A 22 -1.18 -26.16 12.61
CA ALA A 22 -0.89 -25.41 11.42
C ALA A 22 -2.03 -25.72 10.44
N THR A 23 -2.89 -24.73 10.20
CA THR A 23 -3.80 -24.73 9.07
C THR A 23 -2.92 -24.83 7.83
N MET A 24 -2.70 -26.06 7.36
CA MET A 24 -1.97 -26.35 6.14
C MET A 24 -2.75 -25.71 5.00
N VAL A 25 -2.41 -24.48 4.65
CA VAL A 25 -2.82 -23.90 3.37
C VAL A 25 -2.12 -24.77 2.33
N ALA A 26 -2.91 -25.57 1.61
CA ALA A 26 -2.41 -26.39 0.53
C ALA A 26 -1.53 -25.52 -0.38
N PRO A 27 -0.31 -25.96 -0.73
CA PRO A 27 0.54 -25.17 -1.61
C PRO A 27 -0.23 -24.92 -2.89
N PHE A 28 -0.26 -23.66 -3.33
CA PHE A 28 -0.81 -23.30 -4.62
C PHE A 28 0.01 -24.05 -5.68
N THR A 29 -0.49 -25.20 -6.10
CA THR A 29 -0.05 -25.83 -7.33
C THR A 29 -0.60 -24.94 -8.43
N GLY A 30 0.23 -24.02 -8.92
CA GLY A 30 -0.13 -23.14 -10.04
C GLY A 30 -0.70 -23.94 -11.21
N LEU A 31 -1.27 -23.24 -12.20
CA LEU A 31 -1.76 -23.86 -13.44
C LEU A 31 -0.64 -24.70 -14.08
N LYS A 32 -0.53 -25.97 -13.70
CA LYS A 32 0.22 -26.95 -14.46
C LYS A 32 -0.61 -27.15 -15.72
N SER A 33 -0.15 -26.54 -16.80
CA SER A 33 -0.50 -26.99 -18.14
C SER A 33 -0.09 -28.46 -18.22
N THR A 34 -1.01 -29.37 -17.93
CA THR A 34 -0.87 -30.78 -18.29
C THR A 34 -1.16 -30.88 -19.78
N ALA A 35 -0.27 -30.33 -20.60
CA ALA A 35 -0.11 -30.80 -21.97
C ALA A 35 0.63 -32.14 -21.93
N ALA A 36 0.04 -33.14 -21.28
CA ALA A 36 0.47 -34.51 -21.41
C ALA A 36 -0.39 -35.11 -22.53
N PHE A 37 0.19 -35.22 -23.73
CA PHE A 37 -0.40 -36.00 -24.81
C PHE A 37 -0.64 -37.42 -24.28
N PRO A 38 -1.89 -37.94 -24.29
CA PRO A 38 -2.13 -39.33 -23.94
C PRO A 38 -1.64 -40.21 -25.10
N ALA A 39 -0.35 -40.55 -25.08
CA ALA A 39 0.18 -41.67 -25.83
C ALA A 39 -0.29 -42.95 -25.14
N THR A 40 -1.54 -43.34 -25.35
CA THR A 40 -2.09 -44.71 -25.24
C THR A 40 -3.60 -44.66 -25.42
N ARG A 41 -4.11 -45.28 -26.50
CA ARG A 41 -5.55 -45.49 -26.73
C ARG A 41 -6.11 -46.37 -25.61
N LYS A 42 -6.78 -45.79 -24.61
CA LYS A 42 -7.72 -46.52 -23.78
C LYS A 42 -9.14 -46.25 -24.30
N SER A 43 -9.72 -47.25 -24.92
CA SER A 43 -11.14 -47.33 -25.22
C SER A 43 -11.91 -47.55 -23.92
N ASN A 44 -12.36 -46.48 -23.27
CA ASN A 44 -13.49 -46.48 -22.35
C ASN A 44 -13.97 -45.03 -22.25
N ASN A 45 -15.09 -44.75 -22.92
CA ASN A 45 -15.70 -43.43 -23.13
C ASN A 45 -16.33 -42.82 -21.87
N ASP A 46 -15.69 -42.96 -20.71
CA ASP A 46 -16.22 -42.41 -19.47
C ASP A 46 -15.72 -40.98 -19.24
N ILE A 47 -16.35 -40.05 -19.96
CA ILE A 47 -16.08 -38.61 -19.91
C ILE A 47 -16.52 -37.94 -18.60
N THR A 48 -17.06 -38.70 -17.64
CA THR A 48 -17.57 -38.21 -16.36
C THR A 48 -16.47 -37.80 -15.37
N SER A 49 -15.21 -38.18 -15.63
CA SER A 49 -14.05 -37.89 -14.77
C SER A 49 -13.10 -36.80 -15.31
N LEU A 50 -13.41 -36.20 -16.46
CA LEU A 50 -12.66 -35.03 -16.95
C LEU A 50 -12.82 -33.89 -15.94
N ALA A 51 -11.70 -33.46 -15.34
CA ALA A 51 -11.65 -32.28 -14.50
C ALA A 51 -12.10 -31.05 -15.30
N SER A 52 -13.41 -30.80 -15.30
CA SER A 52 -14.00 -29.65 -15.98
C SER A 52 -13.73 -28.41 -15.15
N ASN A 53 -12.91 -27.51 -15.68
CA ASN A 53 -12.77 -26.16 -15.13
C ASN A 53 -14.09 -25.36 -15.19
N GLY A 54 -15.14 -25.87 -15.84
CA GLY A 54 -16.40 -25.16 -16.10
C GLY A 54 -17.04 -24.56 -14.84
N GLY A 55 -16.98 -25.24 -13.70
CA GLY A 55 -17.48 -24.69 -12.42
C GLY A 55 -16.57 -23.62 -11.80
N ARG A 56 -15.25 -23.68 -12.07
CA ARG A 56 -14.26 -22.73 -11.54
C ARG A 56 -14.15 -21.45 -12.36
N VAL A 57 -14.51 -21.48 -13.64
CA VAL A 57 -14.53 -20.27 -14.49
C VAL A 57 -15.49 -19.23 -13.93
N GLN A 58 -16.62 -19.64 -13.35
CA GLN A 58 -17.60 -18.74 -12.71
C GLN A 58 -17.04 -18.01 -11.47
N CYS A 59 -15.98 -18.53 -10.85
CA CYS A 59 -15.32 -17.91 -9.70
C CYS A 59 -14.22 -16.91 -10.11
N MET A 60 -13.87 -16.83 -11.40
CA MET A 60 -12.84 -15.92 -11.90
C MET A 60 -13.41 -14.49 -11.95
N LYS A 61 -12.77 -13.57 -11.25
CA LYS A 61 -13.11 -12.14 -11.31
C LYS A 61 -12.24 -11.46 -12.35
N VAL A 62 -12.83 -10.55 -13.12
CA VAL A 62 -12.11 -9.69 -14.07
C VAL A 62 -11.72 -8.40 -13.35
N TRP A 63 -10.46 -8.00 -13.46
CA TRP A 63 -10.00 -6.72 -12.93
C TRP A 63 -10.65 -5.56 -13.72
N PRO A 64 -11.29 -4.59 -13.08
CA PRO A 64 -11.98 -3.52 -13.82
C PRO A 64 -10.98 -2.63 -14.57
N PRO A 65 -11.17 -2.41 -15.89
CA PRO A 65 -10.26 -1.60 -16.70
C PRO A 65 -10.51 -0.08 -16.57
N LEU A 66 -11.63 0.33 -15.99
CA LEU A 66 -12.07 1.73 -15.90
C LEU A 66 -12.37 2.12 -14.45
N GLY A 67 -12.23 3.40 -14.11
CA GLY A 67 -12.59 3.96 -12.81
C GLY A 67 -11.66 3.58 -11.64
N LEU A 68 -10.54 2.89 -11.89
CA LEU A 68 -9.61 2.40 -10.86
C LEU A 68 -8.18 2.95 -11.03
N GLN A 69 -8.05 4.22 -11.40
CA GLN A 69 -6.74 4.88 -11.47
C GLN A 69 -6.03 4.89 -10.10
N LYS A 70 -4.69 4.82 -10.16
CA LYS A 70 -3.82 4.59 -9.00
C LYS A 70 -2.87 5.76 -8.78
N PHE A 71 -2.41 5.87 -7.54
CA PHE A 71 -1.57 6.97 -7.04
C PHE A 71 -0.32 6.39 -6.37
N GLU A 72 0.32 5.43 -7.01
CA GLU A 72 1.51 4.74 -6.51
C GLU A 72 1.29 4.06 -5.14
N THR A 73 2.27 4.16 -4.22
CA THR A 73 2.32 3.44 -2.95
C THR A 73 1.05 3.67 -2.11
N LEU A 74 0.55 2.58 -1.50
CA LEU A 74 -0.69 2.51 -0.71
C LEU A 74 -2.01 2.64 -1.50
N SER A 75 -2.00 3.04 -2.78
CA SER A 75 -3.24 3.32 -3.54
C SER A 75 -4.05 2.09 -4.00
N TYR A 76 -3.54 0.88 -3.75
CA TYR A 76 -4.25 -0.39 -3.94
C TYR A 76 -4.97 -0.88 -2.67
N LEU A 77 -4.64 -0.29 -1.52
CA LEU A 77 -5.30 -0.59 -0.26
C LEU A 77 -6.66 0.13 -0.18
N PRO A 78 -7.55 -0.28 0.73
CA PRO A 78 -8.70 0.53 1.10
C PRO A 78 -8.27 1.96 1.51
N PRO A 79 -9.12 2.98 1.33
CA PRO A 79 -8.84 4.34 1.79
C PRO A 79 -8.41 4.36 3.26
N LEU A 80 -7.33 5.07 3.56
CA LEU A 80 -6.79 5.15 4.91
C LEU A 80 -7.72 5.98 5.80
N SER A 81 -7.99 5.49 7.01
CA SER A 81 -8.62 6.30 8.05
C SER A 81 -7.67 7.40 8.52
N ILE A 82 -8.18 8.43 9.21
CA ILE A 82 -7.36 9.53 9.76
C ILE A 82 -6.27 8.98 10.70
N GLU A 83 -6.60 7.97 11.51
CA GLU A 83 -5.65 7.32 12.43
C GLU A 83 -4.59 6.52 11.68
N SER A 84 -4.97 5.87 10.58
CA SER A 84 -4.01 5.14 9.73
C SER A 84 -3.07 6.09 9.00
N LEU A 85 -3.60 7.24 8.56
CA LEU A 85 -2.82 8.31 7.94
C LEU A 85 -1.83 8.92 8.94
N ALA A 86 -2.27 9.18 10.18
CA ALA A 86 -1.43 9.61 11.29
C ALA A 86 -0.25 8.67 11.49
N LYS A 87 -0.48 7.35 11.53
CA LYS A 87 0.58 6.34 11.66
C LYS A 87 1.61 6.36 10.52
N GLN A 88 1.20 6.65 9.29
CA GLN A 88 2.15 6.79 8.18
C GLN A 88 3.02 8.05 8.33
N ILE A 89 2.43 9.13 8.85
CA ILE A 89 3.16 10.38 9.15
C ILE A 89 4.11 10.17 10.33
N GLU A 90 3.67 9.50 11.39
CA GLU A 90 4.52 9.12 12.53
C GLU A 90 5.71 8.28 12.07
N TYR A 91 5.52 7.35 11.14
CA TYR A 91 6.61 6.58 10.56
C TYR A 91 7.65 7.49 9.87
N LEU A 92 7.20 8.47 9.09
CA LEU A 92 8.05 9.46 8.42
C LEU A 92 8.88 10.25 9.45
N ILE A 93 8.23 10.75 10.51
CA ILE A 93 8.87 11.50 11.61
C ILE A 93 9.87 10.61 12.35
N LEU A 94 9.52 9.36 12.66
CA LEU A 94 10.40 8.41 13.34
C LEU A 94 11.65 8.07 12.53
N LYS A 95 11.56 8.09 11.19
CA LYS A 95 12.71 7.93 10.29
C LYS A 95 13.58 9.19 10.17
N GLY A 96 13.19 10.30 10.80
CA GLY A 96 13.87 11.58 10.69
C GLY A 96 13.72 12.22 9.30
N TRP A 97 12.71 11.81 8.54
CA TRP A 97 12.39 12.42 7.25
C TRP A 97 11.54 13.68 7.45
N ILE A 98 11.56 14.57 6.46
CA ILE A 98 10.89 15.87 6.53
C ILE A 98 9.59 15.80 5.73
N PRO A 99 8.41 15.88 6.39
CA PRO A 99 7.14 15.78 5.69
C PRO A 99 6.87 17.04 4.86
N CYS A 100 6.19 16.87 3.73
CA CYS A 100 5.69 17.94 2.88
C CYS A 100 4.38 17.50 2.23
N LEU A 101 3.51 18.46 1.95
CA LEU A 101 2.28 18.24 1.19
C LEU A 101 2.45 18.78 -0.22
N GLU A 102 1.83 18.10 -1.18
CA GLU A 102 1.68 18.58 -2.55
C GLU A 102 0.26 18.34 -3.03
N PHE A 103 -0.24 19.22 -3.89
CA PHE A 103 -1.59 19.15 -4.43
C PHE A 103 -1.63 19.40 -5.95
N GLU A 104 -2.65 18.84 -6.60
CA GLU A 104 -2.87 18.95 -8.05
C GLU A 104 -4.36 19.11 -8.35
N LEU A 105 -4.69 20.09 -9.19
CA LEU A 105 -6.07 20.49 -9.49
C LEU A 105 -6.59 19.88 -10.79
N GLU A 106 -5.72 19.70 -11.79
CA GLU A 106 -6.11 19.40 -13.17
C GLU A 106 -5.59 18.03 -13.62
N HIS A 107 -4.29 17.77 -13.42
CA HIS A 107 -3.60 16.63 -14.02
C HIS A 107 -2.97 15.69 -12.97
N PRO A 108 -3.77 14.97 -12.17
CA PRO A 108 -3.27 14.09 -11.12
C PRO A 108 -2.48 12.87 -11.63
N PHE A 109 -2.44 12.63 -12.94
CA PHE A 109 -1.74 11.50 -13.57
C PHE A 109 -0.70 12.00 -14.55
N VAL A 110 0.36 11.21 -14.71
CA VAL A 110 1.40 11.49 -15.70
C VAL A 110 0.85 11.45 -17.12
N TYR A 111 1.32 12.38 -17.95
CA TYR A 111 0.98 12.49 -19.37
C TYR A 111 2.23 12.85 -20.19
N ARG A 112 2.09 12.99 -21.51
CA ARG A 112 3.21 13.27 -22.43
C ARG A 112 2.79 14.27 -23.51
N GLU A 113 2.94 15.55 -23.19
CA GLU A 113 2.66 16.68 -24.06
C GLU A 113 3.95 17.27 -24.62
N ASN A 114 4.92 17.57 -23.74
CA ASN A 114 6.06 18.41 -24.09
C ASN A 114 7.22 17.64 -24.73
N ASN A 115 7.37 16.34 -24.42
CA ASN A 115 8.41 15.50 -25.01
C ASN A 115 8.04 14.00 -24.93
N ARG A 116 8.68 13.18 -25.76
CA ARG A 116 8.52 11.72 -25.79
C ARG A 116 9.84 10.93 -25.72
N SER A 117 10.95 11.58 -25.35
CA SER A 117 12.23 10.91 -25.10
C SER A 117 12.19 9.98 -23.86
N PRO A 118 13.10 8.98 -23.76
CA PRO A 118 13.17 8.10 -22.60
C PRO A 118 13.33 8.87 -21.28
N GLY A 119 12.52 8.53 -20.27
CA GLY A 119 12.56 9.15 -18.95
C GLY A 119 11.80 10.48 -18.81
N TYR A 120 11.25 11.02 -19.91
CA TYR A 120 10.44 12.23 -19.87
C TYR A 120 8.93 11.92 -19.76
N TYR A 121 8.32 12.51 -18.73
CA TYR A 121 6.88 12.53 -18.47
C TYR A 121 6.48 13.88 -17.87
N ASP A 122 5.34 14.40 -18.30
CA ASP A 122 4.66 15.55 -17.71
C ASP A 122 3.80 15.10 -16.52
N GLY A 123 3.38 16.03 -15.66
CA GLY A 123 2.50 15.72 -14.52
C GLY A 123 3.16 14.96 -13.35
N ARG A 124 4.49 14.80 -13.36
CA ARG A 124 5.22 14.21 -12.21
C ARG A 124 5.26 15.15 -11.00
N TYR A 125 5.46 16.44 -11.28
CA TYR A 125 5.45 17.49 -10.26
C TYR A 125 4.02 17.92 -10.00
N TRP A 126 3.70 18.04 -8.72
CA TRP A 126 2.49 18.68 -8.22
C TRP A 126 2.89 19.99 -7.55
N VAL A 127 1.93 20.86 -7.24
CA VAL A 127 2.20 22.13 -6.58
C VAL A 127 2.46 21.89 -5.09
N MET A 128 3.55 22.45 -4.58
CA MET A 128 3.91 22.35 -3.16
C MET A 128 2.89 23.13 -2.31
N TRP A 129 2.41 22.49 -1.23
CA TRP A 129 1.62 23.18 -0.21
C TRP A 129 2.56 23.76 0.85
N LYS A 130 2.59 25.10 0.94
CA LYS A 130 3.50 25.85 1.81
C LYS A 130 4.97 25.41 1.59
N LEU A 131 5.62 24.84 2.60
CA LEU A 131 7.01 24.38 2.57
C LEU A 131 7.14 23.04 3.31
N PRO A 132 8.23 22.27 3.08
CA PRO A 132 8.53 21.11 3.91
C PRO A 132 8.57 21.49 5.39
N MET A 133 7.95 20.67 6.24
CA MET A 133 7.74 20.97 7.66
C MET A 133 8.98 20.60 8.47
N PHE A 134 10.06 21.36 8.27
CA PHE A 134 11.33 21.17 8.99
C PHE A 134 11.12 21.25 10.51
N GLY A 135 11.67 20.27 11.23
CA GLY A 135 11.53 20.19 12.69
C GLY A 135 10.15 19.72 13.18
N CYS A 136 9.25 19.30 12.28
CA CYS A 136 7.97 18.71 12.67
C CYS A 136 8.19 17.41 13.47
N THR A 137 7.65 17.37 14.68
CA THR A 137 7.73 16.22 15.59
C THR A 137 6.36 15.64 15.93
N ASP A 138 5.28 16.25 15.43
CA ASP A 138 3.89 15.91 15.74
C ASP A 138 3.10 15.67 14.46
N ALA A 139 2.59 14.45 14.29
CA ALA A 139 1.82 14.07 13.11
C ALA A 139 0.51 14.86 12.98
N THR A 140 -0.04 15.38 14.09
CA THR A 140 -1.28 16.16 14.05
C THR A 140 -1.11 17.49 13.33
N GLN A 141 0.09 18.07 13.32
CA GLN A 141 0.40 19.30 12.57
C GLN A 141 0.32 19.06 11.06
N VAL A 142 0.87 17.92 10.58
CA VAL A 142 0.79 17.53 9.17
C VAL A 142 -0.67 17.27 8.75
N LEU A 143 -1.46 16.64 9.63
CA LEU A 143 -2.88 16.43 9.41
C LEU A 143 -3.68 17.74 9.38
N ALA A 144 -3.33 18.71 10.22
CA ALA A 144 -3.96 20.04 10.20
C ALA A 144 -3.71 20.75 8.86
N GLU A 145 -2.48 20.68 8.34
CA GLU A 145 -2.14 21.20 7.01
C GLU A 145 -2.89 20.50 5.88
N LEU A 146 -3.10 19.18 5.98
CA LEU A 146 -3.94 18.43 5.03
C LEU A 146 -5.40 18.89 5.06
N GLN A 147 -5.95 19.15 6.25
CA GLN A 147 -7.29 19.68 6.41
C GLN A 147 -7.41 21.10 5.83
N GLU A 148 -6.42 21.96 6.06
CA GLU A 148 -6.39 23.32 5.51
C GLU A 148 -6.28 23.28 3.97
N ALA A 149 -5.41 22.45 3.42
CA ALA A 149 -5.24 22.28 1.97
C ALA A 149 -6.51 21.74 1.30
N SER A 150 -7.13 20.69 1.87
CA SER A 150 -8.38 20.11 1.33
C SER A 150 -9.57 21.07 1.44
N LYS A 151 -9.62 21.92 2.46
CA LYS A 151 -10.63 22.98 2.57
C LYS A 151 -10.41 24.09 1.55
N THR A 152 -9.17 24.48 1.32
CA THR A 152 -8.80 25.56 0.39
C THR A 152 -9.00 25.14 -1.07
N TYR A 153 -8.62 23.90 -1.40
CA TYR A 153 -8.71 23.32 -2.74
C TYR A 153 -9.49 21.99 -2.70
N PRO A 154 -10.83 22.04 -2.52
CA PRO A 154 -11.66 20.84 -2.32
C PRO A 154 -11.69 19.89 -3.53
N THR A 155 -11.38 20.41 -4.72
CA THR A 155 -11.30 19.66 -5.97
C THR A 155 -9.91 19.10 -6.27
N SER A 156 -8.92 19.34 -5.41
CA SER A 156 -7.55 18.88 -5.62
C SER A 156 -7.33 17.45 -5.13
N HIS A 157 -6.37 16.76 -5.74
CA HIS A 157 -5.72 15.61 -5.13
C HIS A 157 -4.60 16.10 -4.23
N ILE A 158 -4.43 15.50 -3.06
CA ILE A 158 -3.36 15.90 -2.13
C ILE A 158 -2.60 14.66 -1.71
N ARG A 159 -1.27 14.71 -1.84
CA ARG A 159 -0.35 13.67 -1.40
C ARG A 159 0.56 14.18 -0.29
N ILE A 160 0.97 13.28 0.59
CA ILE A 160 2.01 13.53 1.57
C ILE A 160 3.28 12.85 1.07
N ILE A 161 4.37 13.61 1.08
CA ILE A 161 5.69 13.15 0.69
C ILE A 161 6.66 13.36 1.86
N GLY A 162 7.81 12.68 1.81
CA GLY A 162 8.84 12.82 2.84
C GLY A 162 10.24 12.77 2.28
N PHE A 163 11.07 13.73 2.69
CA PHE A 163 12.45 13.87 2.22
C PHE A 163 13.46 13.33 3.23
N ASP A 164 14.40 12.55 2.75
CA ASP A 164 15.62 12.21 3.48
C ASP A 164 16.74 13.14 3.01
N ASN A 165 17.10 14.09 3.86
CA ASN A 165 18.13 15.08 3.54
C ASN A 165 19.54 14.49 3.50
N LYS A 166 19.79 13.33 4.13
CA LYS A 166 21.09 12.65 4.08
C LYS A 166 21.28 11.91 2.78
N ARG A 167 20.24 11.23 2.32
CA ARG A 167 20.24 10.50 1.04
C ARG A 167 19.90 11.37 -0.15
N GLN A 168 19.40 12.58 0.06
CA GLN A 168 18.93 13.52 -0.97
C GLN A 168 17.85 12.91 -1.87
N VAL A 169 16.91 12.17 -1.27
CA VAL A 169 15.81 11.52 -1.99
C VAL A 169 14.49 11.74 -1.29
N GLN A 170 13.41 11.74 -2.06
CA GLN A 170 12.06 11.58 -1.54
C GLN A 170 11.85 10.10 -1.22
N CYS A 171 11.75 9.76 0.06
CA CYS A 171 11.68 8.38 0.54
C CYS A 171 10.26 7.82 0.60
N ILE A 172 9.26 8.70 0.58
CA ILE A 172 7.85 8.33 0.71
C ILE A 172 6.97 9.27 -0.10
N SER A 173 5.90 8.72 -0.66
CA SER A 173 4.86 9.43 -1.38
C SER A 173 3.59 8.58 -1.31
N PHE A 174 2.53 9.09 -0.72
CA PHE A 174 1.22 8.44 -0.71
C PHE A 174 0.09 9.46 -0.81
N ILE A 175 -0.99 9.05 -1.46
CA ILE A 175 -2.19 9.87 -1.56
C ILE A 175 -2.87 10.00 -0.19
N ALA A 176 -3.24 11.23 0.18
CA ALA A 176 -3.85 11.55 1.47
C ALA A 176 -5.28 12.07 1.33
N TYR A 177 -5.61 12.73 0.22
CA TYR A 177 -6.96 13.18 -0.13
C TYR A 177 -7.19 13.03 -1.63
N LYS A 178 -8.40 12.58 -1.99
CA LYS A 178 -8.92 12.57 -3.36
C LYS A 178 -10.21 13.37 -3.36
N PRO A 179 -10.45 14.21 -4.37
CA PRO A 179 -11.69 14.96 -4.46
C PRO A 179 -12.87 13.98 -4.63
N PRO A 180 -14.10 14.39 -4.26
CA PRO A 180 -15.30 13.64 -4.58
C PRO A 180 -15.37 13.32 -6.07
N ALA A 181 -15.81 12.11 -6.42
CA ALA A 181 -16.06 11.76 -7.82
C ALA A 181 -17.09 12.75 -8.41
N LYS A 182 -16.79 13.28 -9.60
CA LYS A 182 -17.75 14.07 -10.39
C LYS A 182 -18.86 13.19 -10.93
#